data_AF-A0A945LDE1-F1
#
_entry.id   AF-A0A945LDE1-F1
#
_cell.length_a   1.000
_cell.length_b   1.000
_cell.length_c   1.000
_cell.angle_alpha   90.00
_cell.angle_beta   90.00
_cell.angle_gamma   90.00
#
_symmetry.space_group_name_H-M   'P 1'
#
loop_
_entity.id
_entity.type
_entity.pdbx_description
1 polymer ?
#
loop_
_entity_poly.entity_id
_entity_poly.type
_entity_poly.pdbx_seq_one_letter_code
_entity_poly.pdbx_strand_id
1 'polypeptide(L)'
;MRLILESSPFGVSIVSRNNPDKRLFANKRMVEMFGFESSEDMLHFSASESYVNPEDLENLRRSSKEGNFQTEVVMERYRKDGTRWWCEFF
;
A
#
# COMPACT_ATOMS: atom_id res chain seq x y z
N MET A 1 -19.53 0.91 -7.74
CA MET A 1 -18.04 0.96 -7.72
C MET A 1 -17.38 0.20 -6.54
N ARG A 2 -18.12 -0.32 -5.55
CA ARG A 2 -17.53 -1.18 -4.48
C ARG A 2 -17.21 -2.62 -4.94
N LEU A 3 -18.09 -3.23 -5.75
CA LEU A 3 -17.97 -4.63 -6.20
C LEU A 3 -16.70 -4.97 -6.99
N ILE A 4 -16.13 -4.00 -7.73
CA ILE A 4 -14.91 -4.23 -8.53
C ILE A 4 -13.66 -4.20 -7.64
N LEU A 5 -13.66 -3.42 -6.55
CA LEU A 5 -12.51 -3.31 -5.65
C LEU A 5 -12.44 -4.48 -4.65
N GLU A 6 -13.58 -5.09 -4.30
CA GLU A 6 -13.64 -6.17 -3.32
C GLU A 6 -13.37 -7.56 -3.92
N SER A 7 -13.65 -7.76 -5.21
CA SER A 7 -13.40 -9.03 -5.93
C SER A 7 -12.10 -9.06 -6.73
N SER A 8 -11.34 -7.96 -6.71
CA SER A 8 -10.08 -7.83 -7.42
C SER A 8 -9.01 -8.77 -6.83
N PRO A 9 -8.22 -9.48 -7.65
CA PRO A 9 -7.05 -10.22 -7.16
C PRO A 9 -5.97 -9.28 -6.61
N PHE A 10 -6.09 -7.96 -6.85
CA PHE A 10 -5.16 -6.93 -6.40
C PHE A 10 -5.53 -6.37 -5.02
N GLY A 11 -4.49 -6.13 -4.22
CA GLY A 11 -4.60 -5.31 -3.01
C GLY A 11 -4.81 -3.85 -3.39
N VAL A 12 -5.87 -3.23 -2.86
CA VAL A 12 -6.15 -1.81 -3.09
C VAL A 12 -6.08 -1.09 -1.75
N SER A 13 -5.34 0.01 -1.72
CA SER A 13 -5.34 0.94 -0.58
C SER A 13 -5.49 2.38 -1.05
N ILE A 14 -6.20 3.20 -0.28
CA ILE A 14 -6.30 4.63 -0.48
C ILE A 14 -5.56 5.30 0.68
N VAL A 15 -4.64 6.21 0.39
CA VAL A 15 -3.90 6.98 1.39
C VAL A 15 -4.36 8.44 1.40
N SER A 16 -4.25 9.10 2.53
CA SER A 16 -4.58 10.52 2.64
C SER A 16 -3.56 11.36 1.86
N ARG A 17 -4.05 12.28 1.03
CA ARG A 17 -3.19 13.23 0.30
C ARG A 17 -2.42 14.16 1.26
N ASN A 18 -3.02 14.51 2.40
CA ASN A 18 -2.42 15.42 3.38
C ASN A 18 -1.50 14.69 4.37
N ASN A 19 -1.69 13.38 4.54
CA ASN A 19 -0.82 12.53 5.34
C ASN A 19 -0.65 11.17 4.63
N PRO A 20 0.36 11.04 3.75
CA PRO A 20 0.60 9.82 2.97
C PRO A 20 0.85 8.57 3.80
N ASP A 21 1.11 8.74 5.10
CA ASP A 21 1.32 7.65 6.03
C ASP A 21 0.02 7.07 6.58
N LYS A 22 -1.08 7.83 6.49
CA LYS A 22 -2.41 7.42 6.93
C LYS A 22 -3.18 6.79 5.77
N ARG A 23 -3.50 5.50 5.90
CA ARG A 23 -4.46 4.83 5.02
C ARG A 23 -5.88 5.26 5.40
N LEU A 24 -6.71 5.47 4.39
CA LEU A 24 -8.15 5.76 4.49
C LEU A 24 -9.00 4.55 4.13
N PHE A 25 -8.44 3.63 3.33
CA PHE A 25 -9.10 2.40 2.92
C PHE A 25 -8.06 1.33 2.59
N ALA A 26 -8.40 0.08 2.88
CA ALA A 26 -7.72 -1.11 2.38
C ALA A 26 -8.79 -2.17 2.08
N ASN A 27 -8.76 -2.77 0.89
CA ASN A 27 -9.64 -3.89 0.58
C ASN A 27 -9.18 -5.17 1.32
N LYS A 28 -10.07 -6.17 1.37
CA LYS A 28 -9.78 -7.46 2.01
C LYS A 28 -8.51 -8.10 1.46
N ARG A 29 -8.30 -8.01 0.15
CA ARG A 29 -7.14 -8.62 -0.51
C ARG A 29 -5.82 -8.02 -0.06
N MET A 30 -5.77 -6.70 0.14
CA MET A 30 -4.61 -5.99 0.67
C MET A 30 -4.28 -6.44 2.10
N VAL A 31 -5.32 -6.56 2.94
CA VAL A 31 -5.19 -7.03 4.33
C VAL A 31 -4.61 -8.44 4.37
N GLU A 32 -5.17 -9.36 3.58
CA GLU A 32 -4.72 -10.75 3.46
C GLU A 32 -3.25 -10.85 2.98
N MET A 33 -2.89 -10.10 1.93
CA MET A 33 -1.55 -10.16 1.34
C MET A 33 -0.46 -9.64 2.29
N PHE A 34 -0.74 -8.58 3.04
CA PHE A 34 0.18 -8.00 4.01
C PHE A 34 0.16 -8.70 5.38
N GLY A 35 -0.76 -9.66 5.59
CA GLY A 35 -0.85 -10.46 6.81
C GLY A 35 -1.41 -9.70 8.02
N PHE A 36 -2.30 -8.73 7.79
CA PHE A 36 -3.01 -8.03 8.88
C PHE A 36 -4.26 -8.82 9.30
N GLU A 37 -4.67 -8.67 10.56
CA GLU A 37 -5.86 -9.38 11.08
C GLU A 37 -7.17 -8.78 10.55
N SER A 38 -7.18 -7.47 10.28
CA SER A 38 -8.34 -6.76 9.80
C SER A 38 -7.94 -5.51 9.00
N SER A 39 -8.89 -4.93 8.26
CA SER A 39 -8.69 -3.63 7.61
C SER A 39 -8.44 -2.53 8.63
N GLU A 40 -9.09 -2.57 9.80
CA GLU A 40 -8.89 -1.60 10.87
C GLU A 40 -7.46 -1.63 11.40
N ASP A 41 -6.91 -2.81 11.68
CA ASP A 41 -5.50 -2.99 12.08
C ASP A 41 -4.54 -2.41 11.02
N MET A 42 -4.79 -2.68 9.74
CA MET A 42 -4.01 -2.12 8.64
C MET A 42 -4.12 -0.58 8.50
N LEU A 43 -5.29 -0.01 8.81
CA LEU A 43 -5.52 1.44 8.76
C LEU A 43 -4.78 2.18 9.89
N HIS A 44 -4.59 1.53 11.04
CA HIS A 44 -3.81 2.04 12.16
C HIS A 44 -2.30 1.87 11.99
N PHE A 45 -1.86 0.95 11.12
CA PHE A 45 -0.47 0.76 10.78
C PHE A 45 0.05 1.85 9.84
N SER A 46 1.25 2.38 10.11
CA SER A 46 1.90 3.37 9.25
C SER A 46 2.17 2.79 7.85
N ALA A 47 1.86 3.54 6.80
CA ALA A 47 2.14 3.08 5.45
C ALA A 47 3.64 2.95 5.17
N SER A 48 4.44 3.88 5.69
CA SER A 48 5.89 3.93 5.48
C SER A 48 6.63 2.76 6.13
N GLU A 49 6.17 2.27 7.28
CA GLU A 49 6.78 1.11 7.96
C GLU A 49 6.75 -0.18 7.14
N SER A 50 5.88 -0.26 6.14
CA SER A 50 5.84 -1.42 5.24
C SER A 50 6.88 -1.36 4.11
N TYR A 51 7.68 -0.30 3.96
CA TYR A 51 8.72 -0.21 2.92
C TYR A 51 10.06 -0.69 3.46
N VAL A 52 10.74 -1.58 2.72
CA VAL A 52 12.10 -2.02 3.09
C VAL A 52 13.11 -0.93 2.73
N ASN A 53 12.99 -0.35 1.54
CA ASN A 53 13.81 0.76 1.09
C ASN A 53 13.05 2.09 1.24
N PRO A 54 13.52 3.04 2.07
CA PRO A 54 12.89 4.35 2.20
C PRO A 54 12.94 5.18 0.91
N GLU A 55 13.88 4.93 0.01
CA GLU A 55 13.99 5.62 -1.28
C GLU A 55 12.81 5.30 -2.21
N ASP A 56 12.32 4.05 -2.20
CA ASP A 56 11.14 3.64 -2.98
C ASP A 56 9.90 4.46 -2.59
N LEU A 57 9.74 4.70 -1.28
CA LEU A 57 8.67 5.53 -0.74
C LEU A 57 8.82 7.00 -1.14
N GLU A 58 10.05 7.53 -1.13
CA GLU A 58 10.32 8.90 -1.56
C GLU A 58 9.99 9.09 -3.04
N ASN A 59 10.43 8.15 -3.89
CA ASN A 59 10.16 8.14 -5.32
C ASN A 59 8.65 8.10 -5.60
N LEU A 60 7.91 7.22 -4.91
CA LEU A 60 6.45 7.15 -5.03
C LEU A 60 5.76 8.48 -4.63
N ARG A 61 6.21 9.10 -3.54
CA ARG A 61 5.69 10.38 -3.07
C ARG A 61 5.99 11.52 -4.05
N ARG A 62 7.18 11.53 -4.65
CA ARG A 62 7.58 12.51 -5.67
C ARG A 62 6.71 12.38 -6.92
N SER A 63 6.59 11.17 -7.45
CA SER A 63 5.71 10.82 -8.57
C SER A 63 4.25 11.22 -8.34
N SER A 64 3.71 10.95 -7.15
CA SER A 64 2.34 11.36 -6.80
C SER A 64 2.15 12.88 -6.76
N LYS A 65 3.16 13.66 -6.38
CA LYS A 65 3.09 15.13 -6.36
C LYS A 65 3.17 15.74 -7.75
N GLU A 66 4.01 15.15 -8.61
CA GLU A 66 4.21 15.60 -9.99
C GLU A 66 3.07 15.16 -10.92
N GLY A 67 2.13 14.35 -10.42
CA GLY A 67 1.04 13.77 -11.22
C GLY A 67 1.51 12.69 -12.19
N ASN A 68 2.79 12.31 -12.10
CA ASN A 68 3.42 11.29 -12.91
C ASN A 68 3.42 9.97 -12.14
N PHE A 69 2.24 9.33 -12.07
CA PHE A 69 2.10 8.03 -11.44
C PHE A 69 2.95 7.03 -12.22
N GLN A 70 4.05 6.57 -11.60
CA GLN A 70 4.83 5.48 -12.18
C GLN A 70 3.98 4.23 -12.13
N THR A 71 3.52 3.80 -13.29
CA THR A 71 2.90 2.50 -13.51
C THR A 71 4.04 1.48 -13.63
N GLU A 72 3.89 0.30 -13.04
CA GLU A 72 4.84 -0.83 -13.13
C GLU A 72 6.11 -0.71 -12.26
N VAL A 73 5.95 -0.30 -11.00
CA VAL A 73 7.07 -0.30 -10.04
C VAL A 73 7.03 -1.56 -9.17
N VAL A 74 8.14 -2.28 -9.10
CA VAL A 74 8.33 -3.40 -8.17
C VAL A 74 9.17 -2.92 -6.98
N MET A 75 8.65 -3.11 -5.77
CA MET A 75 9.30 -2.66 -4.53
C MET A 75 9.26 -3.75 -3.45
N GLU A 76 10.29 -3.80 -2.61
CA GLU A 76 10.33 -4.73 -1.49
C GLU A 76 9.59 -4.13 -0.29
N ARG A 77 8.70 -4.93 0.32
CA ARG A 77 7.83 -4.53 1.41
C ARG A 77 7.90 -5.50 2.57
N TYR A 78 7.61 -4.99 3.77
CA TYR A 78 7.37 -5.80 4.96
C TYR A 78 5.89 -6.15 5.09
N ARG A 79 5.62 -7.41 5.44
CA ARG A 79 4.35 -7.85 6.03
C ARG A 79 4.32 -7.48 7.51
N LYS A 80 3.14 -7.61 8.13
CA LYS A 80 2.95 -7.34 9.56
C LYS A 80 3.86 -8.19 10.47
N ASP A 81 4.18 -9.42 10.05
CA ASP A 81 5.07 -10.33 10.77
C ASP A 81 6.58 -10.02 10.56
N GLY A 82 6.92 -9.00 9.77
CA GLY A 82 8.29 -8.63 9.42
C GLY A 82 8.90 -9.43 8.27
N THR A 83 8.18 -10.39 7.68
CA THR A 83 8.63 -11.07 6.46
C THR A 83 8.63 -10.12 5.27
N ARG A 84 9.56 -10.34 4.35
CA ARG A 84 9.71 -9.53 3.15
C ARG A 84 9.00 -10.15 1.96
N TRP A 85 8.57 -9.30 1.04
CA TRP A 85 8.00 -9.71 -0.23
C TRP A 85 8.06 -8.58 -1.26
N TRP A 86 7.96 -8.98 -2.51
CA TRP A 86 7.91 -8.06 -3.64
C TRP A 86 6.47 -7.68 -3.95
N CYS A 87 6.22 -6.38 -4.03
CA CYS A 87 4.94 -5.82 -4.44
C CYS A 87 5.11 -5.11 -5.77
N GLU A 88 4.27 -5.47 -6.73
CA GLU A 88 4.13 -4.76 -8.00
C GLU A 88 2.98 -3.75 -7.90
N PHE A 89 3.26 -2.50 -8.24
CA PHE A 89 2.31 -1.40 -8.24
C PHE A 89 1.86 -1.08 -9.68
N PHE A 90 0.54 -1.10 -9.88
CA PHE A 90 -0.14 -0.78 -11.13
C PHE A 90 -0.90 0.55 -11.01
#